data_AF-A0A1I7DV78-F1
#
_entry.id   AF-A0A1I7DV78-F1
#
_cell.length_a   1.000
_cell.length_b   1.000
_cell.length_c   1.000
_cell.angle_alpha   90.00
_cell.angle_beta   90.00
_cell.angle_gamma   90.00
#
_symmetry.space_group_name_H-M   'P 1'
#
loop_
_entity.id
_entity.type
_entity.pdbx_description
1 polymer ?
#
loop_
_entity_poly.entity_id
_entity_poly.type
_entity_poly.pdbx_seq_one_letter_code
_entity_poly.pdbx_strand_id
1 'polypeptide(L)'
;MAPPKKDNDPNGNNNNDQVHNADYADWEFQMEEVLHLPHDEQPGNNQLSVDYSPQIKALRDKFMAYEKRRNIFKDSEKQKEFDDVLKQANGFLNHAEEQNAGHNEVGTQSALNGLNQTLDKVKTIYSCGVETACNLLHCKEELAEQRARAQELEKVDPKKLKGLKKDELKLRGDEFARLTKTIKEKGDESELLLSGFKVKEASKTLEQMAAYIGALEAILLLKPTAEIEKKDKKTVLRAYTGKHSVADSNSIYMDIYKLETERDEDLKQNHPTAMQAVHLQEMKIETGKRCKHVKEIPETIQRLEKKFEGIEDVQGKINQLKKELKTTKSIEIYEELDDRLKDLRLLRDLPVLQKCQEELAKLEEDNEDLKEKLELMRECRDNHKQRIEAKKVKLSSDTHQIQRHSRLPTFVGFDRLDADGNPILTEDSGYTYHGNKIHLSIRQDQVEKAGDILTPLLLSPDCPFLSFKVSNLQATQTARQIISKRLDDSPSEEKRKQLEIDKKAQQRISDGAQITLYPYTKDEDFTGGVQEYNFFIKLLEQELEAAGIQPGDIPKSDVGLEGMKFATFRHEDGSRGEEFGDKPLGKENDDLLKSKPFYKALTGQDNRQQIN
;
A
#
# COMPACT_ATOMS: atom_id res chain seq x y z
N MET A 1 67.10 -35.20 -1.45
CA MET A 1 67.44 -36.27 -2.43
C MET A 1 67.74 -37.55 -1.65
N ALA A 2 67.22 -38.66 -2.17
CA ALA A 2 67.19 -40.04 -1.63
C ALA A 2 66.18 -40.33 -0.49
N PRO A 3 65.25 -41.28 -0.68
CA PRO A 3 64.36 -41.79 0.36
C PRO A 3 64.80 -43.17 0.88
N PRO A 4 64.20 -43.65 1.99
CA PRO A 4 64.01 -45.08 2.17
C PRO A 4 62.54 -45.49 2.38
N LYS A 5 62.18 -46.53 1.62
CA LYS A 5 61.33 -47.69 1.93
C LYS A 5 60.27 -47.58 3.04
N LYS A 6 59.07 -48.06 2.72
CA LYS A 6 58.33 -48.96 3.62
C LYS A 6 57.44 -49.91 2.85
N ASP A 7 57.62 -51.19 3.19
CA ASP A 7 56.88 -52.37 2.77
C ASP A 7 55.56 -52.53 3.56
N ASN A 8 54.71 -53.39 2.99
CA ASN A 8 53.72 -54.27 3.64
C ASN A 8 52.34 -53.72 4.03
N ASP A 9 51.39 -54.00 3.13
CA ASP A 9 50.05 -54.58 3.39
C ASP A 9 50.15 -55.81 4.34
N PRO A 10 49.10 -56.27 5.09
CA PRO A 10 47.81 -56.68 4.49
C PRO A 10 46.55 -56.67 5.41
N ASN A 11 45.41 -57.04 4.80
CA ASN A 11 44.16 -57.60 5.36
C ASN A 11 43.25 -56.65 6.16
N GLY A 12 41.92 -56.64 5.96
CA GLY A 12 41.05 -57.49 5.16
C GLY A 12 39.59 -57.40 5.65
N ASN A 13 38.69 -58.01 4.89
CA ASN A 13 37.27 -58.34 5.15
C ASN A 13 36.22 -57.22 5.08
N ASN A 14 35.29 -57.28 4.10
CA ASN A 14 34.02 -58.05 4.06
C ASN A 14 32.96 -57.37 4.96
N ASN A 15 31.71 -57.12 4.57
CA ASN A 15 30.84 -57.72 3.56
C ASN A 15 29.61 -56.79 3.33
N ASN A 16 28.95 -56.96 2.18
CA ASN A 16 27.51 -56.81 1.91
C ASN A 16 26.75 -55.58 2.45
N ASP A 17 26.14 -54.82 1.55
CA ASP A 17 24.67 -54.84 1.51
C ASP A 17 24.12 -54.60 0.10
N GLN A 18 23.08 -55.39 -0.17
CA GLN A 18 22.41 -55.57 -1.44
C GLN A 18 21.62 -54.33 -1.86
N VAL A 19 21.71 -54.05 -3.16
CA VAL A 19 20.90 -53.07 -3.87
C VAL A 19 19.46 -53.58 -3.91
N HIS A 20 18.60 -53.01 -3.07
CA HIS A 20 17.16 -53.08 -3.26
C HIS A 20 16.73 -51.98 -4.23
N ASN A 21 16.38 -52.41 -5.44
CA ASN A 21 15.45 -51.70 -6.31
C ASN A 21 14.11 -51.55 -5.55
N ALA A 22 13.65 -50.31 -5.42
CA ALA A 22 12.29 -50.01 -5.01
C ALA A 22 11.60 -49.29 -6.18
N ASP A 23 10.86 -50.10 -6.94
CA ASP A 23 9.51 -49.87 -7.47
C ASP A 23 9.07 -48.40 -7.62
N TYR A 24 9.24 -47.88 -8.84
CA TYR A 24 8.39 -46.84 -9.41
C TYR A 24 7.33 -47.53 -10.30
N ALA A 25 6.22 -47.94 -9.69
CA ALA A 25 5.03 -48.39 -10.39
C ALA A 25 3.82 -48.05 -9.53
N ASP A 26 3.07 -47.00 -9.89
CA ASP A 26 1.61 -46.92 -9.71
C ASP A 26 1.02 -45.58 -10.22
N TRP A 27 1.21 -45.26 -11.51
CA TRP A 27 0.49 -44.15 -12.19
C TRP A 27 -0.23 -44.63 -13.48
N GLU A 28 -0.65 -45.90 -13.52
CA GLU A 28 -1.54 -46.41 -14.57
C GLU A 28 -2.92 -46.77 -13.98
N PHE A 29 -3.89 -45.88 -14.14
CA PHE A 29 -5.30 -46.22 -13.99
C PHE A 29 -6.08 -45.75 -15.22
N GLN A 30 -6.35 -46.73 -16.08
CA GLN A 30 -7.50 -46.94 -16.98
C GLN A 30 -8.18 -45.70 -17.59
N MET A 31 -7.89 -45.43 -18.87
CA MET A 31 -8.91 -44.95 -19.81
C MET A 31 -9.30 -46.09 -20.73
N GLU A 32 -10.55 -46.54 -20.59
CA GLU A 32 -11.19 -47.50 -21.47
C GLU A 32 -11.35 -46.95 -22.89
N GLU A 33 -11.10 -47.87 -23.80
CA GLU A 33 -11.28 -47.90 -25.23
C GLU A 33 -12.66 -47.36 -25.68
N VAL A 34 -12.68 -46.16 -26.28
CA VAL A 34 -13.85 -45.68 -27.06
C VAL A 34 -13.53 -45.82 -28.54
N LEU A 35 -14.26 -46.77 -29.14
CA LEU A 35 -14.46 -47.09 -30.55
C LEU A 35 -14.10 -46.01 -31.57
N HIS A 36 -13.28 -46.42 -32.54
CA HIS A 36 -13.07 -45.74 -33.82
C HIS A 36 -14.42 -45.54 -34.57
N LEU A 37 -14.77 -44.29 -34.83
CA LEU A 37 -15.68 -43.92 -35.92
C LEU A 37 -14.88 -43.10 -36.95
N PRO A 38 -15.09 -43.32 -38.26
CA PRO A 38 -14.41 -42.56 -39.30
C PRO A 38 -14.94 -41.11 -39.31
N HIS A 39 -14.01 -40.16 -39.25
CA HIS A 39 -14.29 -38.73 -39.32
C HIS A 39 -14.61 -38.31 -40.75
N ASP A 40 -15.81 -37.77 -40.96
CA ASP A 40 -16.11 -36.88 -42.08
C ASP A 40 -15.27 -35.60 -41.94
N GLU A 41 -14.65 -35.19 -43.06
CA GLU A 41 -13.85 -33.97 -43.19
C GLU A 41 -14.72 -32.72 -42.91
N GLN A 42 -14.63 -32.20 -41.69
CA GLN A 42 -15.18 -30.89 -41.34
C GLN A 42 -14.20 -29.78 -41.76
N PRO A 43 -14.72 -28.63 -42.24
CA PRO A 43 -13.91 -27.53 -42.77
C PRO A 43 -13.01 -26.93 -41.68
N GLY A 44 -11.74 -26.73 -42.03
CA GLY A 44 -10.65 -26.31 -41.14
C GLY A 44 -10.99 -25.10 -40.27
N ASN A 45 -11.35 -25.38 -39.02
CA ASN A 45 -11.40 -24.41 -37.96
C ASN A 45 -9.96 -24.18 -37.49
N ASN A 46 -9.29 -23.16 -38.05
CA ASN A 46 -7.97 -22.69 -37.60
C ASN A 46 -8.13 -22.07 -36.21
N GLN A 47 -8.29 -22.93 -35.20
CA GLN A 47 -8.28 -22.53 -33.81
C GLN A 47 -6.83 -22.20 -33.47
N LEU A 48 -6.51 -20.91 -33.46
CA LEU A 48 -5.21 -20.38 -33.06
C LEU A 48 -4.85 -20.96 -31.69
N SER A 49 -3.80 -21.78 -31.64
CA SER A 49 -3.29 -22.31 -30.37
C SER A 49 -2.92 -21.16 -29.45
N VAL A 50 -3.38 -21.19 -28.21
CA VAL A 50 -3.02 -20.18 -27.20
C VAL A 50 -1.52 -20.27 -26.89
N ASP A 51 -0.79 -19.16 -27.02
CA ASP A 51 0.63 -19.09 -26.63
C ASP A 51 0.77 -18.70 -25.16
N TYR A 52 1.23 -19.64 -24.32
CA TYR A 52 1.45 -19.43 -22.90
C TYR A 52 2.84 -18.89 -22.55
N SER A 53 3.71 -18.63 -23.53
CA SER A 53 5.09 -18.17 -23.31
C SER A 53 5.19 -16.95 -22.36
N PRO A 54 4.31 -15.92 -22.46
CA PRO A 54 4.35 -14.80 -21.53
C PRO A 54 4.07 -15.19 -20.08
N GLN A 55 3.12 -16.10 -19.85
CA GLN A 55 2.74 -16.56 -18.51
C GLN A 55 3.84 -17.44 -17.90
N ILE A 56 4.41 -18.36 -18.69
CA ILE A 56 5.54 -19.19 -18.29
C ILE A 56 6.73 -18.31 -17.87
N LYS A 57 7.06 -17.30 -18.69
CA LYS A 57 8.14 -16.35 -18.39
C LYS A 57 7.91 -15.63 -17.05
N ALA A 58 6.71 -15.10 -16.82
CA ALA A 58 6.38 -14.42 -15.57
C ALA A 58 6.54 -15.33 -14.34
N LEU A 59 6.11 -16.60 -14.44
CA LEU A 59 6.28 -17.57 -13.36
C LEU A 59 7.74 -18.00 -13.17
N ARG A 60 8.52 -18.09 -14.24
CA ARG A 60 9.97 -18.34 -14.17
C ARG A 60 10.69 -17.20 -13.45
N ASP A 61 10.37 -15.96 -13.76
CA ASP A 61 10.95 -14.80 -13.07
C ASP A 61 10.63 -14.84 -11.56
N LYS A 62 9.39 -15.21 -11.20
CA LYS A 62 8.97 -15.42 -9.80
C LYS A 62 9.72 -16.56 -9.13
N PHE A 63 9.90 -17.70 -9.80
CA PHE A 63 10.69 -18.84 -9.31
C PHE A 63 12.15 -18.43 -9.04
N MET A 64 12.81 -17.78 -10.00
CA MET A 64 14.20 -17.32 -9.88
C MET A 64 14.38 -16.31 -8.74
N ALA A 65 13.35 -15.52 -8.44
CA ALA A 65 13.36 -14.61 -7.29
C ALA A 65 13.42 -15.37 -5.96
N TYR A 66 12.70 -16.48 -5.81
CA TYR A 66 12.76 -17.32 -4.60
C TYR A 66 14.09 -18.08 -4.50
N GLU A 67 14.56 -18.66 -5.60
CA GLU A 67 15.82 -19.39 -5.64
C GLU A 67 17.01 -18.52 -5.17
N LYS A 68 17.07 -17.27 -5.63
CA LYS A 68 18.11 -16.30 -5.20
C LYS A 68 18.05 -15.98 -3.70
N ARG A 69 16.89 -16.15 -3.05
CA ARG A 69 16.69 -15.86 -1.62
C ARG A 69 16.82 -17.11 -0.73
N ARG A 70 17.27 -18.25 -1.29
CA ARG A 70 17.55 -19.49 -0.56
C ARG A 70 18.43 -19.32 0.69
N ASN A 71 19.32 -18.33 0.71
CA ASN A 71 20.24 -18.08 1.83
C ASN A 71 19.58 -17.48 3.08
N ILE A 72 18.28 -17.15 3.03
CA ILE A 72 17.52 -16.68 4.18
C ILE A 72 17.32 -17.79 5.23
N PHE A 73 17.24 -19.03 4.78
CA PHE A 73 17.11 -20.18 5.67
C PHE A 73 18.43 -20.44 6.36
N LYS A 74 18.40 -20.28 7.67
CA LYS A 74 19.53 -20.59 8.53
C LYS A 74 19.42 -21.97 9.18
N ASP A 75 18.19 -22.45 9.30
CA ASP A 75 17.89 -23.82 9.68
C ASP A 75 18.07 -24.75 8.47
N SER A 76 18.93 -25.76 8.60
CA SER A 76 19.26 -26.70 7.51
C SER A 76 18.09 -27.60 7.12
N GLU A 77 17.20 -27.94 8.05
CA GLU A 77 16.01 -28.76 7.75
C GLU A 77 15.00 -27.93 6.97
N LYS A 78 14.77 -26.68 7.38
CA LYS A 78 13.89 -25.75 6.64
C LYS A 78 14.45 -25.37 5.29
N GLN A 79 15.77 -25.20 5.19
CA GLN A 79 16.44 -24.99 3.90
C GLN A 79 16.24 -26.20 2.97
N LYS A 80 16.38 -27.42 3.50
CA LYS A 80 16.13 -28.64 2.72
C LYS A 80 14.68 -28.75 2.27
N GLU A 81 13.72 -28.49 3.16
CA GLU A 81 12.29 -28.45 2.84
C GLU A 81 12.01 -27.44 1.70
N PHE A 82 12.62 -26.25 1.77
CA PHE A 82 12.52 -25.24 0.73
C PHE A 82 13.14 -25.69 -0.60
N ASP A 83 14.31 -26.32 -0.56
CA ASP A 83 15.01 -26.84 -1.74
C ASP A 83 14.21 -27.94 -2.43
N ASP A 84 13.58 -28.83 -1.67
CA ASP A 84 12.74 -29.91 -2.20
C ASP A 84 11.50 -29.34 -2.93
N VAL A 85 10.86 -28.31 -2.36
CA VAL A 85 9.71 -27.64 -2.98
C VAL A 85 10.12 -26.79 -4.18
N LEU A 86 11.27 -26.11 -4.14
CA LEU A 86 11.83 -25.43 -5.31
C LEU A 86 12.13 -26.40 -6.45
N LYS A 87 12.72 -27.57 -6.13
CA LYS A 87 12.97 -28.61 -7.14
C LYS A 87 11.67 -29.08 -7.80
N GLN A 88 10.61 -29.26 -7.01
CA GLN A 88 9.29 -29.58 -7.55
C GLN A 88 8.73 -28.47 -8.45
N ALA A 89 8.83 -27.20 -8.04
CA ALA A 89 8.38 -26.07 -8.84
C ALA A 89 9.10 -26.00 -10.19
N ASN A 90 10.43 -26.20 -10.19
CA ASN A 90 11.21 -26.23 -11.42
C ASN A 90 10.79 -27.37 -12.36
N GLY A 91 10.42 -28.53 -11.79
CA GLY A 91 9.86 -29.65 -12.56
C GLY A 91 8.57 -29.28 -13.30
N PHE A 92 7.61 -28.64 -12.62
CA PHE A 92 6.38 -28.16 -13.26
C PHE A 92 6.64 -27.07 -14.31
N LEU A 93 7.60 -26.18 -14.05
CA LEU A 93 7.97 -25.11 -14.98
C LEU A 93 8.56 -25.66 -16.29
N ASN A 94 9.48 -26.63 -16.18
CA ASN A 94 10.03 -27.32 -17.36
C ASN A 94 8.95 -28.09 -18.11
N HIS A 95 8.04 -28.77 -17.39
CA HIS A 95 6.93 -29.48 -18.02
C HIS A 95 5.98 -28.53 -18.76
N ALA A 96 5.67 -27.36 -18.19
CA ALA A 96 4.86 -26.34 -18.86
C ALA A 96 5.52 -25.83 -20.15
N GLU A 97 6.84 -25.64 -20.15
CA GLU A 97 7.62 -25.24 -21.34
C GLU A 97 7.59 -26.32 -22.43
N GLU A 98 7.78 -27.58 -22.06
CA GLU A 98 7.72 -28.73 -22.98
C GLU A 98 6.32 -28.88 -23.60
N GLN A 99 5.26 -28.80 -22.79
CA GLN A 99 3.88 -28.90 -23.27
C GLN A 99 3.49 -27.72 -24.16
N ASN A 100 3.93 -26.50 -23.83
CA ASN A 100 3.65 -25.30 -24.64
C ASN A 100 4.38 -25.36 -25.98
N ALA A 101 5.63 -25.83 -26.00
CA ALA A 101 6.39 -26.06 -27.23
C ALA A 101 5.75 -27.15 -28.11
N GLY A 102 5.10 -28.15 -27.50
CA GLY A 102 4.32 -29.17 -28.18
C GLY A 102 2.89 -28.76 -28.56
N HIS A 103 2.50 -27.50 -28.35
CA HIS A 103 1.14 -26.99 -28.54
C HIS A 103 0.04 -27.78 -27.79
N ASN A 104 0.39 -28.42 -26.66
CA ASN A 104 -0.58 -29.10 -25.80
C ASN A 104 -1.15 -28.13 -24.75
N GLU A 105 -2.24 -27.46 -25.09
CA GLU A 105 -2.91 -26.47 -24.23
C GLU A 105 -3.33 -27.05 -22.87
N VAL A 106 -3.97 -28.23 -22.87
CA VAL A 106 -4.45 -28.88 -21.63
C VAL A 106 -3.27 -29.27 -20.73
N GLY A 107 -2.20 -29.83 -21.32
CA GLY A 107 -0.98 -30.17 -20.60
C GLY A 107 -0.29 -28.93 -20.01
N THR A 108 -0.20 -27.86 -20.80
CA THR A 108 0.38 -26.57 -20.37
C THR A 108 -0.41 -25.97 -19.21
N GLN A 109 -1.74 -25.91 -19.31
CA GLN A 109 -2.59 -25.36 -18.26
C GLN A 109 -2.52 -26.20 -16.97
N SER A 110 -2.49 -27.53 -17.09
CA SER A 110 -2.32 -28.43 -15.94
C SER A 110 -0.97 -28.20 -15.23
N ALA A 111 0.12 -28.11 -15.99
CA ALA A 111 1.45 -27.82 -15.47
C ALA A 111 1.53 -26.45 -14.78
N LEU A 112 0.94 -25.41 -15.39
CA LEU A 112 0.85 -24.07 -14.80
C LEU A 112 0.04 -24.05 -13.50
N ASN A 113 -1.05 -24.81 -13.42
CA ASN A 113 -1.83 -24.93 -12.19
C ASN A 113 -1.02 -25.62 -11.08
N GLY A 114 -0.31 -26.71 -11.40
CA GLY A 114 0.60 -27.38 -10.47
C GLY A 114 1.72 -26.46 -9.99
N LEU A 115 2.34 -25.71 -10.91
CA LEU A 115 3.37 -24.72 -10.60
C LEU A 115 2.87 -23.64 -9.63
N ASN A 116 1.68 -23.07 -9.87
CA ASN A 116 1.12 -22.05 -8.99
C ASN A 116 0.89 -22.58 -7.56
N GLN A 117 0.33 -23.79 -7.44
CA GLN A 117 0.14 -24.43 -6.13
C GLN A 117 1.48 -24.68 -5.42
N THR A 118 2.50 -25.13 -6.15
CA THR A 118 3.84 -25.32 -5.56
C THR A 118 4.48 -23.99 -5.18
N LEU A 119 4.34 -22.93 -5.98
CA LEU A 119 4.84 -21.59 -5.65
C LEU A 119 4.15 -20.99 -4.41
N ASP A 120 2.87 -21.31 -4.17
CA ASP A 120 2.21 -20.94 -2.92
C ASP A 120 2.84 -21.65 -1.71
N LYS A 121 3.21 -22.93 -1.85
CA LYS A 121 3.99 -23.64 -0.80
C LYS A 121 5.38 -23.02 -0.61
N VAL A 122 6.08 -22.69 -1.70
CA VAL A 122 7.36 -21.95 -1.65
C VAL A 122 7.19 -20.65 -0.86
N LYS A 123 6.13 -19.88 -1.14
CA LYS A 123 5.82 -18.65 -0.41
C LYS A 123 5.63 -18.91 1.09
N THR A 124 4.84 -19.91 1.48
CA THR A 124 4.61 -20.26 2.89
C THR A 124 5.91 -20.65 3.61
N ILE A 125 6.72 -21.53 3.01
CA ILE A 125 8.00 -21.96 3.60
C ILE A 125 8.97 -20.78 3.68
N TYR A 126 9.04 -19.97 2.63
CA TYR A 126 9.84 -18.74 2.60
C TYR A 126 9.47 -17.78 3.72
N SER A 127 8.17 -17.52 3.95
CA SER A 127 7.73 -16.68 5.06
C SER A 127 8.15 -17.21 6.43
N CYS A 128 8.13 -18.53 6.64
CA CYS A 128 8.64 -19.16 7.86
C CYS A 128 10.18 -18.98 7.99
N GLY A 129 10.91 -19.05 6.88
CA GLY A 129 12.34 -18.74 6.82
C GLY A 129 12.64 -17.29 7.21
N VAL A 130 11.88 -16.33 6.69
CA VAL A 130 11.98 -14.91 7.05
C VAL A 130 11.74 -14.71 8.54
N GLU A 131 10.67 -15.29 9.09
CA GLU A 131 10.35 -15.20 10.52
C GLU A 131 11.49 -15.75 11.39
N THR A 132 12.06 -16.89 11.00
CA THR A 132 13.21 -17.49 11.70
C THR A 132 14.45 -16.60 11.64
N ALA A 133 14.74 -16.00 10.48
CA ALA A 133 15.84 -15.06 10.31
C ALA A 133 15.65 -13.78 11.15
N CYS A 134 14.43 -13.26 11.22
CA CYS A 134 14.10 -12.13 12.08
C CYS A 134 14.28 -12.47 13.56
N ASN A 135 13.79 -13.64 14.00
CA ASN A 135 13.97 -14.10 15.37
C ASN A 135 15.45 -14.31 15.72
N LEU A 136 16.26 -14.81 14.79
CA LEU A 136 17.70 -14.93 14.97
C LEU A 136 18.36 -13.56 15.17
N LEU A 137 18.00 -12.57 14.35
CA LEU A 137 18.52 -11.21 14.47
C LEU A 137 18.15 -10.61 15.83
N HIS A 138 16.88 -10.73 16.22
CA HIS A 138 16.38 -10.27 17.50
C HIS A 138 17.14 -10.89 18.68
N CYS A 139 17.32 -12.22 18.69
CA CYS A 139 18.07 -12.88 19.76
C CYS A 139 19.55 -12.48 19.79
N LYS A 140 20.17 -12.17 18.64
CA LYS A 140 21.56 -11.66 18.62
C LYS A 140 21.68 -10.27 19.23
N GLU A 141 20.71 -9.41 18.96
CA GLU A 141 20.66 -8.07 19.56
C GLU A 141 20.37 -8.14 21.06
N GLU A 142 19.38 -8.94 21.47
CA GLU A 142 19.07 -9.19 22.88
C GLU A 142 20.29 -9.74 23.62
N LEU A 143 21.05 -10.67 23.02
CA LEU A 143 22.31 -11.16 23.59
C LEU A 143 23.34 -10.03 23.74
N ALA A 144 23.50 -9.18 22.73
CA ALA A 144 24.46 -8.07 22.77
C ALA A 144 24.09 -7.05 23.86
N GLU A 145 22.80 -6.73 24.00
CA GLU A 145 22.28 -5.84 25.03
C GLU A 145 22.47 -6.42 26.43
N GLN A 146 22.08 -7.68 26.65
CA GLN A 146 22.26 -8.35 27.94
C GLN A 146 23.74 -8.46 28.32
N ARG A 147 24.65 -8.68 27.35
CA ARG A 147 26.11 -8.66 27.58
C ARG A 147 26.60 -7.28 27.96
N ALA A 148 26.16 -6.22 27.29
CA ALA A 148 26.52 -4.85 27.63
C ALA A 148 26.05 -4.49 29.05
N ARG A 149 24.81 -4.85 29.39
CA ARG A 149 24.24 -4.65 30.73
C ARG A 149 25.01 -5.42 31.80
N ALA A 150 25.35 -6.68 31.54
CA ALA A 150 26.18 -7.49 32.45
C ALA A 150 27.57 -6.88 32.67
N GLN A 151 28.21 -6.35 31.62
CA GLN A 151 29.51 -5.68 31.71
C GLN A 151 29.45 -4.40 32.56
N GLU A 152 28.38 -3.62 32.49
CA GLU A 152 28.21 -2.44 33.37
C GLU A 152 28.03 -2.85 34.83
N LEU A 153 27.25 -3.90 35.11
CA LEU A 153 27.05 -4.41 36.47
C LEU A 153 28.35 -4.98 37.06
N GLU A 154 29.22 -5.59 36.25
CA GLU A 154 30.52 -6.13 36.68
C GLU A 154 31.47 -5.03 37.18
N LYS A 155 31.31 -3.78 36.74
CA LYS A 155 32.11 -2.63 37.21
C LYS A 155 31.75 -2.18 38.62
N VAL A 156 30.59 -2.60 39.15
CA VAL A 156 30.13 -2.19 40.48
C VAL A 156 30.86 -3.01 41.55
N ASP A 157 31.57 -2.35 42.47
CA ASP A 157 32.22 -3.02 43.60
C ASP A 157 31.21 -3.27 44.74
N PRO A 158 30.78 -4.51 44.99
CA PRO A 158 29.80 -4.81 46.03
C PRO A 158 30.31 -4.45 47.43
N LYS A 159 31.62 -4.34 47.65
CA LYS A 159 32.19 -3.93 48.96
C LYS A 159 31.98 -2.46 49.28
N LYS A 160 31.66 -1.63 48.27
CA LYS A 160 31.41 -0.19 48.42
C LYS A 160 29.93 0.14 48.67
N LEU A 161 29.05 -0.85 48.73
CA LEU A 161 27.63 -0.66 49.03
C LEU A 161 27.47 -0.18 50.49
N LYS A 162 26.96 1.05 50.66
CA LYS A 162 26.75 1.67 51.97
C LYS A 162 25.55 1.04 52.69
N GLY A 163 25.62 0.96 54.02
CA GLY A 163 24.48 0.58 54.87
C GLY A 163 24.30 -0.91 55.14
N LEU A 164 25.23 -1.77 54.70
CA LEU A 164 25.20 -3.22 54.94
C LEU A 164 26.20 -3.63 56.02
N LYS A 165 25.85 -4.67 56.79
CA LYS A 165 26.77 -5.30 57.77
C LYS A 165 27.85 -6.10 57.04
N LYS A 166 29.00 -6.32 57.69
CA LYS A 166 30.14 -7.07 57.12
C LYS A 166 29.76 -8.46 56.60
N ASP A 167 28.91 -9.18 57.33
CA ASP A 167 28.47 -10.53 56.92
C ASP A 167 27.50 -10.49 55.73
N GLU A 168 26.66 -9.46 55.64
CA GLU A 168 25.76 -9.22 54.50
C GLU A 168 26.56 -8.84 53.25
N LEU A 169 27.61 -8.03 53.39
CA LEU A 169 28.54 -7.68 52.30
C LEU A 169 29.25 -8.92 51.77
N LYS A 170 29.67 -9.84 52.65
CA LYS A 170 30.30 -11.09 52.23
C LYS A 170 29.32 -11.97 51.47
N LEU A 171 28.13 -12.21 52.02
CA LEU A 171 27.09 -13.03 51.38
C LEU A 171 26.70 -12.47 50.00
N ARG A 172 26.52 -11.15 49.89
CA ARG A 172 26.23 -10.50 48.61
C ARG A 172 27.40 -10.57 47.63
N GLY A 173 28.64 -10.48 48.10
CA GLY A 173 29.82 -10.63 47.26
C GLY A 173 29.95 -12.03 46.66
N ASP A 174 29.69 -13.07 47.46
CA ASP A 174 29.72 -14.46 47.00
C ASP A 174 28.58 -14.72 45.98
N GLU A 175 27.37 -14.22 46.26
CA GLU A 175 26.23 -14.34 45.35
C GLU A 175 26.42 -13.53 44.05
N PHE A 176 26.99 -12.33 44.13
CA PHE A 176 27.35 -11.50 42.99
C PHE A 176 28.32 -12.22 42.06
N ALA A 177 29.38 -12.83 42.61
CA ALA A 177 30.36 -13.60 41.85
C ALA A 177 29.71 -14.82 41.17
N ARG A 178 28.81 -15.51 41.89
CA ARG A 178 28.07 -16.66 41.34
C ARG A 178 27.20 -16.24 40.16
N LEU A 179 26.37 -15.21 40.32
CA LEU A 179 25.48 -14.71 39.27
C LEU A 179 26.23 -14.19 38.06
N THR A 180 27.31 -13.41 38.25
CA THR A 180 28.15 -12.91 37.15
C THR A 180 28.71 -14.07 36.33
N LYS A 181 29.18 -15.12 36.98
CA LYS A 181 29.64 -16.34 36.32
C LYS A 181 28.51 -17.01 35.52
N THR A 182 27.34 -17.20 36.13
CA THR A 182 26.17 -17.81 35.46
C THR A 182 25.70 -17.00 34.25
N ILE A 183 25.65 -15.67 34.37
CA ILE A 183 25.27 -14.77 33.27
C ILE A 183 26.23 -14.94 32.09
N LYS A 184 27.54 -15.00 32.35
CA LYS A 184 28.55 -15.24 31.31
C LYS A 184 28.37 -16.61 30.64
N GLU A 185 28.22 -17.67 31.44
CA GLU A 185 27.98 -19.03 30.93
C GLU A 185 26.72 -19.09 30.05
N LYS A 186 25.64 -18.43 30.46
CA LYS A 186 24.40 -18.34 29.68
C LYS A 186 24.55 -17.51 28.42
N GLY A 187 25.32 -16.42 28.45
CA GLY A 187 25.63 -15.64 27.26
C GLY A 187 26.42 -16.45 26.24
N ASP A 188 27.41 -17.23 26.68
CA ASP A 188 28.22 -18.10 25.81
C ASP A 188 27.39 -19.28 25.26
N GLU A 189 26.50 -19.86 26.07
CA GLU A 189 25.53 -20.87 25.64
C GLU A 189 24.58 -20.32 24.56
N SER A 190 24.01 -19.13 24.77
CA SER A 190 23.15 -18.45 23.78
C SER A 190 23.91 -18.16 22.49
N GLU A 191 25.15 -17.68 22.54
CA GLU A 191 25.97 -17.44 21.35
C GLU A 191 26.23 -18.71 20.55
N LEU A 192 26.52 -19.82 21.23
CA LEU A 192 26.72 -21.13 20.62
C LEU A 192 25.42 -21.62 19.95
N LEU A 193 24.28 -21.47 20.63
CA LEU A 193 22.97 -21.84 20.10
C LEU A 193 22.60 -21.00 18.86
N LEU A 194 22.83 -19.69 18.89
CA LEU A 194 22.58 -18.78 17.77
C LEU A 194 23.50 -19.07 16.58
N SER A 195 24.77 -19.44 16.84
CA SER A 195 25.73 -19.86 15.82
C SER A 195 25.32 -21.19 15.17
N GLY A 196 24.67 -22.06 15.94
CA GLY A 196 24.03 -23.29 15.45
C GLY A 196 22.58 -23.12 14.98
N PHE A 197 22.09 -21.87 14.86
CA PHE A 197 20.73 -21.52 14.44
C PHE A 197 19.58 -22.14 15.24
N LYS A 198 19.84 -22.50 16.51
CA LYS A 198 18.85 -23.00 17.47
C LYS A 198 18.14 -21.83 18.16
N VAL A 199 17.37 -21.08 17.39
CA VAL A 199 16.79 -19.79 17.80
C VAL A 199 15.84 -19.94 19.00
N LYS A 200 15.03 -21.00 19.03
CA LYS A 200 14.06 -21.25 20.11
C LYS A 200 14.76 -21.54 21.44
N GLU A 201 15.80 -22.36 21.40
CA GLU A 201 16.64 -22.68 22.55
C GLU A 201 17.43 -21.46 23.02
N ALA A 202 18.04 -20.72 22.09
CA ALA A 202 18.76 -19.48 22.41
C ALA A 202 17.83 -18.48 23.10
N SER A 203 16.61 -18.31 22.61
CA SER A 203 15.62 -17.43 23.22
C SER A 203 15.29 -17.82 24.67
N LYS A 204 15.13 -19.11 24.95
CA LYS A 204 14.93 -19.61 26.32
C LYS A 204 16.14 -19.36 27.21
N THR A 205 17.35 -19.50 26.67
CA THR A 205 18.61 -19.23 27.41
C THR A 205 18.77 -17.73 27.70
N LEU A 206 18.37 -16.85 26.77
CA LEU A 206 18.33 -15.40 26.97
C LEU A 206 17.33 -14.99 28.05
N GLU A 207 16.15 -15.60 28.10
CA GLU A 207 15.17 -15.38 29.19
C GLU A 207 15.77 -15.75 30.56
N GLN A 208 16.53 -16.84 30.64
CA GLN A 208 17.26 -17.21 31.87
C GLN A 208 18.34 -16.20 32.22
N MET A 209 19.13 -15.75 31.22
CA MET A 209 20.17 -14.74 31.40
C MET A 209 19.59 -13.42 31.92
N ALA A 210 18.48 -12.94 31.34
CA ALA A 210 17.74 -11.76 31.81
C ALA A 210 17.29 -11.90 33.27
N ALA A 211 16.76 -13.06 33.67
CA ALA A 211 16.37 -13.31 35.05
C ALA A 211 17.56 -13.24 36.02
N TYR A 212 18.74 -13.74 35.64
CA TYR A 212 19.95 -13.62 36.45
C TYR A 212 20.48 -12.20 36.52
N ILE A 213 20.41 -11.42 35.43
CA ILE A 213 20.73 -9.99 35.42
C ILE A 213 19.82 -9.23 36.40
N GLY A 214 18.50 -9.47 36.36
CA GLY A 214 17.56 -8.86 37.31
C GLY A 214 17.84 -9.22 38.76
N ALA A 215 18.23 -10.48 39.04
CA ALA A 215 18.66 -10.88 40.38
C ALA A 215 19.94 -10.16 40.83
N LEU A 216 20.90 -9.97 39.91
CA LEU A 216 22.15 -9.24 40.18
C LEU A 216 21.89 -7.77 40.52
N GLU A 217 21.00 -7.11 39.78
CA GLU A 217 20.58 -5.74 40.04
C GLU A 217 19.91 -5.57 41.39
N ALA A 218 19.02 -6.50 41.74
CA ALA A 218 18.36 -6.51 43.05
C ALA A 218 19.39 -6.62 44.20
N ILE A 219 20.45 -7.42 44.03
CA ILE A 219 21.54 -7.52 45.01
C ILE A 219 22.32 -6.21 45.10
N LEU A 220 22.49 -5.49 43.99
CA LEU A 220 23.20 -4.22 43.98
C LEU A 220 22.40 -3.04 44.55
N LEU A 221 21.13 -3.24 44.92
CA LEU A 221 20.23 -2.18 45.45
C LEU A 221 20.15 -0.95 44.54
N LEU A 222 20.45 -1.11 43.26
CA LEU A 222 20.05 -0.14 42.26
C LEU A 222 18.52 -0.17 42.31
N LYS A 223 17.88 0.92 42.77
CA LYS A 223 16.47 1.14 42.41
C LYS A 223 16.42 0.90 40.91
N PRO A 224 15.50 0.08 40.38
CA PRO A 224 15.32 0.01 38.94
C PRO A 224 15.21 1.46 38.48
N THR A 225 16.20 1.94 37.73
CA THR A 225 16.07 3.24 37.09
C THR A 225 14.79 3.12 36.26
N ALA A 226 13.94 4.15 36.25
CA ALA A 226 12.69 4.10 35.49
C ALA A 226 12.90 3.75 33.99
N GLU A 227 14.15 3.80 33.50
CA GLU A 227 14.61 3.26 32.22
C GLU A 227 14.55 1.73 32.09
N ILE A 228 14.73 0.97 33.18
CA ILE A 228 14.83 -0.51 33.20
C ILE A 228 13.43 -1.18 33.20
N GLU A 229 12.38 -0.47 33.62
CA GLU A 229 11.00 -0.99 33.65
C GLU A 229 10.23 -0.83 32.34
N LYS A 230 10.88 -0.39 31.25
CA LYS A 230 10.31 -0.59 29.91
C LYS A 230 10.25 -2.09 29.68
N LYS A 231 9.07 -2.69 29.92
CA LYS A 231 8.74 -4.07 29.55
C LYS A 231 9.30 -4.32 28.15
N ASP A 232 10.31 -5.19 28.05
CA ASP A 232 10.78 -5.79 26.81
C ASP A 232 9.58 -6.41 26.11
N LYS A 233 8.93 -5.62 25.26
CA LYS A 233 8.05 -6.16 24.25
C LYS A 233 9.00 -6.86 23.28
N LYS A 234 9.14 -8.17 23.49
CA LYS A 234 9.74 -9.11 22.55
C LYS A 234 8.98 -8.98 21.23
N THR A 235 9.40 -8.03 20.40
CA THR A 235 8.83 -7.77 19.09
C THR A 235 9.34 -8.87 18.16
N VAL A 236 8.71 -10.04 18.24
CA VAL A 236 8.90 -11.13 17.29
C VAL A 236 8.36 -10.63 15.96
N LEU A 237 9.23 -10.23 15.04
CA LEU A 237 8.80 -9.71 13.75
C LEU A 237 8.12 -10.82 12.93
N ARG A 238 6.79 -10.78 12.86
CA ARG A 238 5.97 -11.69 12.07
C ARG A 238 5.97 -11.22 10.63
N ALA A 239 6.54 -12.01 9.73
CA ALA A 239 6.46 -11.71 8.31
C ALA A 239 5.00 -11.67 7.84
N TYR A 240 4.60 -10.63 7.12
CA TYR A 240 3.27 -10.61 6.49
C TYR A 240 3.20 -11.68 5.39
N THR A 241 2.25 -12.61 5.54
CA THR A 241 2.00 -13.71 4.59
C THR A 241 0.80 -13.46 3.68
N GLY A 242 0.14 -12.30 3.84
CA GLY A 242 -1.10 -11.98 3.14
C GLY A 242 -0.96 -11.86 1.62
N LYS A 243 -2.11 -11.68 0.97
CA LYS A 243 -2.26 -11.74 -0.49
C LYS A 243 -1.87 -10.46 -1.23
N HIS A 244 -1.55 -9.37 -0.53
CA HIS A 244 -1.36 -8.06 -1.15
C HIS A 244 0.10 -7.63 -1.08
N SER A 245 0.77 -7.56 -2.23
CA SER A 245 2.06 -6.88 -2.36
C SER A 245 1.86 -5.40 -2.70
N VAL A 246 2.86 -4.57 -2.43
CA VAL A 246 2.89 -3.18 -2.91
C VAL A 246 2.74 -3.10 -4.43
N ALA A 247 3.38 -4.03 -5.16
CA ALA A 247 3.30 -4.10 -6.62
C ALA A 247 1.87 -4.41 -7.09
N ASP A 248 1.18 -5.35 -6.44
CA ASP A 248 -0.21 -5.70 -6.75
C ASP A 248 -1.14 -4.50 -6.52
N SER A 249 -0.98 -3.79 -5.39
CA SER A 249 -1.75 -2.59 -5.09
C SER A 249 -1.53 -1.49 -6.13
N ASN A 250 -0.27 -1.24 -6.53
CA ASN A 250 0.07 -0.29 -7.59
C ASN A 250 -0.62 -0.65 -8.92
N SER A 251 -0.58 -1.93 -9.30
CA SER A 251 -1.23 -2.42 -10.53
C SER A 251 -2.75 -2.23 -10.47
N ILE A 252 -3.39 -2.56 -9.34
CA ILE A 252 -4.84 -2.41 -9.19
C ILE A 252 -5.25 -0.94 -9.28
N TYR A 253 -4.50 -0.01 -8.69
CA TYR A 253 -4.80 1.42 -8.83
C TYR A 253 -4.59 1.95 -10.24
N MET A 254 -3.62 1.42 -10.99
CA MET A 254 -3.47 1.76 -12.41
C MET A 254 -4.65 1.27 -13.24
N ASP A 255 -5.19 0.08 -12.96
CA ASP A 255 -6.42 -0.39 -13.59
C ASP A 255 -7.60 0.52 -13.25
N ILE A 256 -7.76 0.92 -11.98
CA ILE A 256 -8.81 1.88 -11.58
C ILE A 256 -8.65 3.20 -12.32
N TYR A 257 -7.43 3.73 -12.44
CA TYR A 257 -7.16 4.96 -13.16
C TYR A 257 -7.51 4.85 -14.66
N LYS A 258 -7.19 3.71 -15.30
CA LYS A 258 -7.58 3.43 -16.69
C LYS A 258 -9.11 3.40 -16.82
N LEU A 259 -9.81 2.70 -15.93
CA LEU A 259 -11.28 2.64 -15.93
C LEU A 259 -11.93 4.02 -15.73
N GLU A 260 -11.35 4.86 -14.87
CA GLU A 260 -11.82 6.24 -14.68
C GLU A 260 -11.57 7.08 -15.94
N THR A 261 -10.43 6.87 -16.62
CA THR A 261 -10.10 7.58 -17.87
C THR A 261 -10.99 7.12 -19.02
N GLU A 262 -11.18 5.82 -19.20
CA GLU A 262 -12.12 5.21 -20.15
C GLU A 262 -13.53 5.81 -19.96
N ARG A 263 -14.02 5.83 -18.72
CA ARG A 263 -15.31 6.45 -18.40
C ARG A 263 -15.38 7.89 -18.86
N ASP A 264 -14.36 8.69 -18.57
CA ASP A 264 -14.35 10.11 -18.92
C ASP A 264 -14.22 10.33 -20.44
N GLU A 265 -13.57 9.42 -21.17
CA GLU A 265 -13.47 9.43 -22.63
C GLU A 265 -14.79 8.98 -23.29
N ASP A 266 -15.42 7.91 -22.80
CA ASP A 266 -16.73 7.45 -23.26
C ASP A 266 -17.80 8.51 -23.05
N LEU A 267 -17.79 9.19 -21.90
CA LEU A 267 -18.69 10.32 -21.63
C LEU A 267 -18.46 11.49 -22.60
N LYS A 268 -17.21 11.76 -22.99
CA LYS A 268 -16.89 12.82 -23.96
C LYS A 268 -17.27 12.45 -25.39
N GLN A 269 -17.00 11.22 -25.81
CA GLN A 269 -17.22 10.76 -27.18
C GLN A 269 -18.69 10.47 -27.45
N ASN A 270 -19.35 9.75 -26.55
CA ASN A 270 -20.71 9.23 -26.77
C ASN A 270 -21.79 10.17 -26.21
N HIS A 271 -21.45 11.05 -25.25
CA HIS A 271 -22.44 11.90 -24.57
C HIS A 271 -22.00 13.38 -24.40
N PRO A 272 -21.47 14.06 -25.44
CA PRO A 272 -20.94 15.43 -25.32
C PRO A 272 -22.00 16.46 -24.88
N THR A 273 -23.23 16.36 -25.40
CA THR A 273 -24.35 17.24 -25.05
C THR A 273 -24.80 17.03 -23.61
N ALA A 274 -24.73 15.80 -23.12
CA ALA A 274 -25.14 15.46 -21.77
C ALA A 274 -24.10 15.94 -20.74
N MET A 275 -22.80 15.87 -21.06
CA MET A 275 -21.74 16.51 -20.28
C MET A 275 -21.92 18.04 -20.18
N GLN A 276 -22.28 18.70 -21.28
CA GLN A 276 -22.60 20.13 -21.26
C GLN A 276 -23.82 20.43 -20.39
N ALA A 277 -24.86 19.60 -20.45
CA ALA A 277 -26.06 19.74 -19.64
C ALA A 277 -25.77 19.54 -18.14
N VAL A 278 -24.96 18.55 -17.77
CA VAL A 278 -24.50 18.33 -16.38
C VAL A 278 -23.68 19.53 -15.91
N HIS A 279 -22.74 20.03 -16.71
CA HIS A 279 -21.97 21.22 -16.37
C HIS A 279 -22.86 22.46 -16.19
N LEU A 280 -23.86 22.66 -17.06
CA LEU A 280 -24.85 23.72 -16.93
C LEU A 280 -25.67 23.57 -15.65
N GLN A 281 -26.05 22.35 -15.29
CA GLN A 281 -26.83 22.05 -14.10
C GLN A 281 -26.02 22.25 -12.82
N GLU A 282 -24.75 21.83 -12.78
CA GLU A 282 -23.82 22.10 -11.69
C GLU A 282 -23.56 23.60 -11.55
N MET A 283 -23.35 24.31 -12.66
CA MET A 283 -23.27 25.77 -12.67
C MET A 283 -24.54 26.41 -12.13
N LYS A 284 -25.73 25.94 -12.51
CA LYS A 284 -27.03 26.40 -11.99
C LYS A 284 -27.20 26.12 -10.49
N ILE A 285 -26.74 24.98 -10.00
CA ILE A 285 -26.76 24.64 -8.57
C ILE A 285 -25.78 25.54 -7.82
N GLU A 286 -24.60 25.80 -8.36
CA GLU A 286 -23.59 26.63 -7.72
C GLU A 286 -23.95 28.12 -7.77
N THR A 287 -24.50 28.62 -8.88
CA THR A 287 -25.13 29.94 -8.95
C THR A 287 -26.37 30.01 -8.07
N GLY A 288 -27.18 28.96 -7.96
CA GLY A 288 -28.31 28.89 -7.03
C GLY A 288 -27.89 28.92 -5.56
N LYS A 289 -26.76 28.29 -5.21
CA LYS A 289 -26.13 28.36 -3.88
C LYS A 289 -25.53 29.73 -3.59
N ARG A 290 -24.98 30.42 -4.60
CA ARG A 290 -24.42 31.79 -4.48
C ARG A 290 -25.52 32.87 -4.52
N CYS A 291 -26.60 32.65 -5.27
CA CYS A 291 -27.76 33.52 -5.35
C CYS A 291 -28.76 33.16 -4.24
N LYS A 292 -28.44 33.54 -2.99
CA LYS A 292 -29.42 33.59 -1.89
C LYS A 292 -30.63 34.50 -2.17
N HIS A 293 -30.69 35.19 -3.32
CA HIS A 293 -31.78 36.09 -3.74
C HIS A 293 -32.82 35.41 -4.65
N VAL A 294 -32.66 34.14 -5.05
CA VAL A 294 -33.70 33.42 -5.83
C VAL A 294 -34.95 33.06 -5.00
N LYS A 295 -34.90 33.23 -3.67
CA LYS A 295 -36.10 33.18 -2.81
C LYS A 295 -37.13 34.28 -3.15
N GLU A 296 -36.73 35.34 -3.85
CA GLU A 296 -37.64 36.43 -4.22
C GLU A 296 -38.51 36.11 -5.45
N ILE A 297 -38.17 35.11 -6.27
CA ILE A 297 -38.98 34.75 -7.45
C ILE A 297 -40.30 34.09 -7.02
N PRO A 298 -40.33 33.08 -6.11
CA PRO A 298 -41.58 32.58 -5.56
C PRO A 298 -42.40 33.66 -4.84
N GLU A 299 -41.75 34.59 -4.12
CA GLU A 299 -42.45 35.70 -3.46
C GLU A 299 -43.00 36.74 -4.44
N THR A 300 -42.32 36.95 -5.57
CA THR A 300 -42.79 37.85 -6.64
C THR A 300 -43.92 37.20 -7.43
N ILE A 301 -43.84 35.88 -7.68
CA ILE A 301 -44.95 35.09 -8.25
C ILE A 301 -46.13 35.13 -7.29
N GLN A 302 -45.96 34.88 -5.99
CA GLN A 302 -47.04 35.04 -5.00
C GLN A 302 -47.59 36.47 -4.91
N ARG A 303 -46.76 37.52 -5.03
CA ARG A 303 -47.24 38.91 -5.07
C ARG A 303 -47.99 39.23 -6.36
N LEU A 304 -47.62 38.61 -7.49
CA LEU A 304 -48.32 38.73 -8.75
C LEU A 304 -49.63 37.94 -8.72
N GLU A 305 -49.64 36.70 -8.23
CA GLU A 305 -50.84 35.89 -7.99
C GLU A 305 -51.80 36.60 -7.04
N LYS A 306 -51.33 37.20 -5.95
CA LYS A 306 -52.14 38.03 -5.05
C LYS A 306 -52.64 39.34 -5.68
N LYS A 307 -51.92 39.88 -6.67
CA LYS A 307 -52.42 40.99 -7.52
C LYS A 307 -53.44 40.50 -8.55
N PHE A 308 -53.36 39.24 -8.95
CA PHE A 308 -54.24 38.59 -9.92
C PHE A 308 -55.43 37.85 -9.29
N GLU A 309 -55.48 37.66 -7.96
CA GLU A 309 -56.67 37.23 -7.19
C GLU A 309 -57.86 38.19 -7.41
N GLY A 310 -57.62 39.43 -7.86
CA GLY A 310 -58.67 40.34 -8.32
C GLY A 310 -59.31 39.98 -9.67
N ILE A 311 -58.73 39.07 -10.46
CA ILE A 311 -59.31 38.59 -11.73
C ILE A 311 -60.37 37.51 -11.49
N GLU A 312 -60.27 36.73 -10.41
CA GLU A 312 -61.37 35.83 -10.01
C GLU A 312 -62.60 36.63 -9.52
N ASP A 313 -62.40 37.82 -8.93
CA ASP A 313 -63.48 38.76 -8.63
C ASP A 313 -64.11 39.37 -9.90
N VAL A 314 -63.35 39.45 -11.00
CA VAL A 314 -63.90 39.80 -12.32
C VAL A 314 -64.75 38.66 -12.88
N GLN A 315 -64.35 37.40 -12.73
CA GLN A 315 -65.16 36.25 -13.15
C GLN A 315 -66.44 36.10 -12.30
N GLY A 316 -66.35 36.40 -11.01
CA GLY A 316 -67.48 36.50 -10.08
C GLY A 316 -68.46 37.62 -10.47
N LYS A 317 -67.95 38.83 -10.74
CA LYS A 317 -68.73 39.97 -11.26
C LYS A 317 -69.31 39.69 -12.64
N ILE A 318 -68.61 38.98 -13.53
CA ILE A 318 -69.13 38.55 -14.84
C ILE A 318 -70.29 37.56 -14.65
N ASN A 319 -70.19 36.63 -13.71
CA ASN A 319 -71.28 35.69 -13.44
C ASN A 319 -72.47 36.36 -12.74
N GLN A 320 -72.22 37.34 -11.88
CA GLN A 320 -73.25 38.17 -11.26
C GLN A 320 -73.94 39.09 -12.28
N LEU A 321 -73.18 39.75 -13.16
CA LEU A 321 -73.71 40.53 -14.28
C LEU A 321 -74.47 39.65 -15.27
N LYS A 322 -74.04 38.41 -15.54
CA LYS A 322 -74.81 37.42 -16.33
C LYS A 322 -76.13 37.02 -15.66
N LYS A 323 -76.19 37.02 -14.33
CA LYS A 323 -77.39 36.72 -13.55
C LYS A 323 -78.35 37.91 -13.49
N GLU A 324 -77.83 39.14 -13.47
CA GLU A 324 -78.59 40.39 -13.53
C GLU A 324 -79.06 40.72 -14.98
N LEU A 325 -78.30 40.32 -16.00
CA LEU A 325 -78.69 40.42 -17.42
C LEU A 325 -79.86 39.51 -17.81
N LYS A 326 -80.23 38.51 -16.99
CA LYS A 326 -81.40 37.66 -17.25
C LYS A 326 -82.74 38.40 -17.13
N THR A 327 -82.75 39.64 -16.67
CA THR A 327 -83.98 40.40 -16.42
C THR A 327 -84.21 41.64 -17.30
N THR A 328 -83.29 42.03 -18.19
CA THR A 328 -83.58 43.11 -19.14
C THR A 328 -82.83 42.93 -20.46
N LYS A 329 -83.55 43.17 -21.57
CA LYS A 329 -83.10 43.08 -22.98
C LYS A 329 -81.67 43.58 -23.21
N SER A 330 -80.79 42.71 -23.72
CA SER A 330 -79.61 43.11 -24.48
C SER A 330 -79.18 42.00 -25.45
N ILE A 331 -79.76 42.01 -26.65
CA ILE A 331 -79.29 41.21 -27.78
C ILE A 331 -78.00 41.83 -28.36
N GLU A 332 -77.85 43.16 -28.31
CA GLU A 332 -76.68 43.89 -28.83
C GLU A 332 -75.38 43.61 -28.05
N ILE A 333 -75.44 43.38 -26.74
CA ILE A 333 -74.26 43.06 -25.92
C ILE A 333 -73.80 41.61 -26.15
N TYR A 334 -74.72 40.69 -26.48
CA TYR A 334 -74.38 39.30 -26.81
C TYR A 334 -73.71 39.20 -28.18
N GLU A 335 -74.12 40.00 -29.16
CA GLU A 335 -73.48 40.04 -30.48
C GLU A 335 -72.07 40.67 -30.40
N GLU A 336 -71.88 41.74 -29.62
CA GLU A 336 -70.55 42.33 -29.40
C GLU A 336 -69.60 41.41 -28.60
N LEU A 337 -70.11 40.62 -27.65
CA LEU A 337 -69.35 39.60 -26.94
C LEU A 337 -69.05 38.38 -27.80
N ASP A 338 -69.97 37.94 -28.67
CA ASP A 338 -69.75 36.84 -29.61
C ASP A 338 -68.75 37.23 -30.71
N ASP A 339 -68.77 38.47 -31.20
CA ASP A 339 -67.78 38.97 -32.14
C ASP A 339 -66.40 39.18 -31.48
N ARG A 340 -66.32 39.65 -30.23
CA ARG A 340 -65.06 39.66 -29.46
C ARG A 340 -64.56 38.25 -29.11
N LEU A 341 -65.45 37.28 -28.91
CA LEU A 341 -65.10 35.86 -28.76
C LEU A 341 -64.67 35.23 -30.09
N LYS A 342 -65.20 35.67 -31.23
CA LYS A 342 -64.70 35.31 -32.57
C LYS A 342 -63.32 35.92 -32.82
N ASP A 343 -63.06 37.15 -32.39
CA ASP A 343 -61.73 37.77 -32.47
C ASP A 343 -60.71 37.04 -31.57
N LEU A 344 -61.13 36.59 -30.37
CA LEU A 344 -60.32 35.72 -29.50
C LEU A 344 -60.14 34.30 -30.05
N ARG A 345 -61.07 33.80 -30.86
CA ARG A 345 -60.91 32.54 -31.61
C ARG A 345 -60.05 32.72 -32.86
N LEU A 346 -60.08 33.89 -33.51
CA LEU A 346 -59.15 34.27 -34.59
C LEU A 346 -57.71 34.42 -34.06
N LEU A 347 -57.53 34.78 -32.79
CA LEU A 347 -56.22 34.71 -32.12
C LEU A 347 -55.71 33.26 -31.96
N ARG A 348 -56.59 32.26 -31.94
CA ARG A 348 -56.25 30.83 -31.91
C ARG A 348 -55.72 30.32 -33.26
N ASP A 349 -56.09 30.99 -34.35
CA ASP A 349 -55.65 30.70 -35.73
C ASP A 349 -54.50 31.60 -36.19
N LEU A 350 -53.88 32.38 -35.28
CA LEU A 350 -52.70 33.17 -35.61
C LEU A 350 -51.52 32.23 -35.90
N PRO A 351 -50.81 32.42 -37.03
CA PRO A 351 -49.57 31.69 -37.33
C PRO A 351 -48.54 31.74 -36.20
N VAL A 352 -48.61 32.75 -35.33
CA VAL A 352 -47.78 32.88 -34.12
C VAL A 352 -48.11 31.81 -33.08
N LEU A 353 -49.39 31.48 -32.86
CA LEU A 353 -49.80 30.47 -31.88
C LEU A 353 -49.50 29.05 -32.36
N GLN A 354 -49.68 28.80 -33.67
CA GLN A 354 -49.23 27.56 -34.30
C GLN A 354 -47.69 27.42 -34.22
N LYS A 355 -46.94 28.50 -34.52
CA LYS A 355 -45.48 28.51 -34.37
C LYS A 355 -45.03 28.27 -32.91
N CYS A 356 -45.72 28.86 -31.92
CA CYS A 356 -45.44 28.60 -30.51
C CYS A 356 -45.76 27.15 -30.11
N GLN A 357 -46.81 26.54 -30.66
CA GLN A 357 -47.13 25.12 -30.43
C GLN A 357 -46.12 24.18 -31.08
N GLU A 358 -45.64 24.50 -32.29
CA GLU A 358 -44.56 23.78 -32.97
C GLU A 358 -43.23 23.92 -32.20
N GLU A 359 -42.91 25.11 -31.69
CA GLU A 359 -41.74 25.34 -30.83
C GLU A 359 -41.87 24.61 -29.49
N LEU A 360 -43.06 24.57 -28.87
CA LEU A 360 -43.29 23.84 -27.63
C LEU A 360 -43.18 22.32 -27.82
N ALA A 361 -43.78 21.77 -28.88
CA ALA A 361 -43.67 20.34 -29.21
C ALA A 361 -42.22 19.95 -29.49
N LYS A 362 -41.46 20.81 -30.19
CA LYS A 362 -40.03 20.61 -30.40
C LYS A 362 -39.24 20.64 -29.09
N LEU A 363 -39.58 21.56 -28.17
CA LEU A 363 -38.96 21.60 -26.83
C LEU A 363 -39.30 20.37 -25.98
N GLU A 364 -40.50 19.81 -26.12
CA GLU A 364 -40.90 18.56 -25.45
C GLU A 364 -40.17 17.34 -26.02
N GLU A 365 -40.04 17.25 -27.35
CA GLU A 365 -39.25 16.23 -28.03
C GLU A 365 -37.76 16.30 -27.63
N ASP A 366 -37.18 17.51 -27.67
CA ASP A 366 -35.81 17.76 -27.22
C ASP A 366 -35.63 17.39 -25.74
N ASN A 367 -36.66 17.54 -24.90
CA ASN A 367 -36.61 17.18 -23.48
C ASN A 367 -36.69 15.66 -23.24
N GLU A 368 -37.49 14.92 -24.01
CA GLU A 368 -37.51 13.46 -23.94
C GLU A 368 -36.19 12.85 -24.47
N ASP A 369 -35.63 13.35 -25.57
CA ASP A 369 -34.30 12.94 -26.06
C ASP A 369 -33.20 13.25 -25.02
N LEU A 370 -33.27 14.40 -24.34
CA LEU A 370 -32.36 14.72 -23.24
C LEU A 370 -32.52 13.77 -22.04
N LYS A 371 -33.75 13.37 -21.68
CA LYS A 371 -33.99 12.39 -20.61
C LYS A 371 -33.41 11.03 -20.95
N GLU A 372 -33.62 10.55 -22.17
CA GLU A 372 -33.06 9.27 -22.64
C GLU A 372 -31.53 9.29 -22.61
N LYS A 373 -30.91 10.36 -23.12
CA LYS A 373 -29.45 10.56 -23.06
C LYS A 373 -28.91 10.65 -21.62
N LEU A 374 -29.65 11.27 -20.71
CA LEU A 374 -29.30 11.32 -19.29
C LEU A 374 -29.36 9.94 -18.63
N GLU A 375 -30.33 9.11 -19.01
CA GLU A 375 -30.46 7.76 -18.46
C GLU A 375 -29.36 6.82 -18.96
N LEU A 376 -29.05 6.85 -20.26
CA LEU A 376 -27.90 6.11 -20.83
C LEU A 376 -26.58 6.53 -20.16
N MET A 377 -26.41 7.82 -19.89
CA MET A 377 -25.23 8.33 -19.18
C MET A 377 -25.16 7.83 -17.73
N ARG A 378 -26.31 7.71 -17.04
CA ARG A 378 -26.38 7.14 -15.69
C ARG A 378 -26.00 5.66 -15.71
N GLU A 379 -26.56 4.89 -16.63
CA GLU A 379 -26.25 3.47 -16.78
C GLU A 379 -24.76 3.25 -17.09
N CYS A 380 -24.20 4.01 -18.03
CA CYS A 380 -22.76 3.98 -18.34
C CYS A 380 -21.92 4.31 -17.09
N ARG A 381 -22.26 5.37 -16.34
CA ARG A 381 -21.57 5.74 -15.11
C ARG A 381 -21.66 4.65 -14.05
N ASP A 382 -22.82 4.02 -13.89
CA ASP A 382 -23.06 2.98 -12.90
C ASP A 382 -22.31 1.69 -13.24
N ASN A 383 -22.22 1.32 -14.53
CA ASN A 383 -21.40 0.21 -15.02
C ASN A 383 -19.90 0.43 -14.72
N HIS A 384 -19.37 1.63 -15.02
CA HIS A 384 -17.98 1.95 -14.66
C HIS A 384 -17.78 1.96 -13.14
N LYS A 385 -18.74 2.49 -12.36
CA LYS A 385 -18.69 2.47 -10.90
C LYS A 385 -18.61 1.04 -10.37
N GLN A 386 -19.43 0.11 -10.87
CA GLN A 386 -19.38 -1.30 -10.48
C GLN A 386 -18.02 -1.95 -10.82
N ARG A 387 -17.47 -1.70 -12.02
CA ARG A 387 -16.13 -2.18 -12.41
C ARG A 387 -15.03 -1.65 -11.47
N ILE A 388 -15.10 -0.36 -11.10
CA ILE A 388 -14.17 0.27 -10.17
C ILE A 388 -14.30 -0.33 -8.76
N GLU A 389 -15.52 -0.49 -8.25
CA GLU A 389 -15.75 -1.10 -6.93
C GLU A 389 -15.26 -2.55 -6.89
N ALA A 390 -15.49 -3.34 -7.94
CA ALA A 390 -14.96 -4.70 -8.05
C ALA A 390 -13.43 -4.77 -8.01
N LYS A 391 -12.73 -3.75 -8.53
CA LYS A 391 -11.27 -3.62 -8.40
C LYS A 391 -10.87 -3.16 -6.99
N LYS A 392 -11.59 -2.22 -6.38
CA LYS A 392 -11.34 -1.77 -5.00
C LYS A 392 -11.47 -2.89 -3.97
N VAL A 393 -12.41 -3.81 -4.16
CA VAL A 393 -12.53 -5.00 -3.30
C VAL A 393 -11.22 -5.81 -3.27
N LYS A 394 -10.41 -5.80 -4.34
CA LYS A 394 -9.10 -6.47 -4.36
C LYS A 394 -8.00 -5.73 -3.58
N LEU A 395 -8.27 -4.50 -3.14
CA LEU A 395 -7.39 -3.71 -2.26
C LEU A 395 -7.72 -3.87 -0.78
N SER A 396 -8.73 -4.68 -0.42
CA SER A 396 -9.04 -4.96 0.98
C SER A 396 -7.89 -5.72 1.62
N SER A 397 -7.32 -5.19 2.70
CA SER A 397 -6.37 -5.90 3.54
C SER A 397 -6.88 -5.84 4.98
N ASP A 398 -6.87 -6.97 5.66
CA ASP A 398 -7.34 -7.07 7.05
C ASP A 398 -6.43 -6.29 8.02
N THR A 399 -5.21 -5.96 7.60
CA THR A 399 -4.21 -5.31 8.46
C THR A 399 -3.92 -3.86 8.09
N HIS A 400 -4.26 -3.43 6.87
CA HIS A 400 -3.93 -2.10 6.37
C HIS A 400 -5.05 -1.56 5.49
N GLN A 401 -5.39 -0.29 5.69
CA GLN A 401 -6.15 0.48 4.74
C GLN A 401 -5.22 0.92 3.61
N ILE A 402 -5.52 0.47 2.41
CA ILE A 402 -4.78 0.87 1.21
C ILE A 402 -5.49 2.07 0.60
N GLN A 403 -4.76 3.17 0.43
CA GLN A 403 -5.31 4.45 -0.03
C GLN A 403 -4.59 4.98 -1.28
N ARG A 404 -5.32 5.73 -2.10
CA ARG A 404 -4.74 6.57 -3.16
C ARG A 404 -4.69 8.03 -2.69
N HIS A 405 -3.55 8.69 -2.87
CA HIS A 405 -3.39 10.10 -2.48
C HIS A 405 -3.79 11.11 -3.57
N SER A 406 -4.03 10.65 -4.80
CA SER A 406 -4.36 11.52 -5.93
C SER A 406 -5.14 10.79 -7.02
N ARG A 407 -5.78 11.54 -7.93
CA ARG A 407 -6.53 11.00 -9.08
C ARG A 407 -5.64 10.15 -9.99
N LEU A 408 -4.45 10.66 -10.32
CA LEU A 408 -3.38 9.85 -10.87
C LEU A 408 -2.65 9.24 -9.67
N PRO A 409 -2.61 7.91 -9.49
CA PRO A 409 -2.17 7.30 -8.25
C PRO A 409 -0.63 7.24 -8.17
N THR A 410 0.06 8.39 -8.24
CA THR A 410 1.53 8.48 -8.17
C THR A 410 2.08 7.96 -6.84
N PHE A 411 1.23 7.86 -5.83
CA PHE A 411 1.50 7.18 -4.57
C PHE A 411 0.35 6.27 -4.17
N VAL A 412 0.71 5.15 -3.56
CA VAL A 412 -0.19 4.28 -2.81
C VAL A 412 0.21 4.33 -1.34
N GLY A 413 -0.73 4.73 -0.50
CA GLY A 413 -0.58 4.80 0.95
C GLY A 413 -1.09 3.53 1.63
N PHE A 414 -0.50 3.20 2.77
CA PHE A 414 -0.84 2.07 3.61
C PHE A 414 -0.91 2.56 5.05
N ASP A 415 -2.10 2.56 5.62
CA ASP A 415 -2.34 2.93 7.01
C ASP A 415 -2.74 1.68 7.80
N ARG A 416 -2.12 1.45 8.96
CA ARG A 416 -2.40 0.26 9.76
C ARG A 416 -3.82 0.26 10.32
N LEU A 417 -4.45 -0.90 10.30
CA LEU A 417 -5.73 -1.19 10.95
C LEU A 417 -5.50 -1.89 12.31
N ASP A 418 -6.43 -1.65 13.24
CA ASP A 418 -6.53 -2.42 14.48
C ASP A 418 -7.16 -3.81 14.22
N ALA A 419 -7.33 -4.59 15.29
CA ALA A 419 -7.89 -5.94 15.20
C ALA A 419 -9.35 -5.98 14.72
N ASP A 420 -10.08 -4.86 14.84
CA ASP A 420 -11.47 -4.71 14.42
C ASP A 420 -11.57 -4.16 12.97
N GLY A 421 -10.42 -3.93 12.31
CA GLY A 421 -10.35 -3.40 10.95
C GLY A 421 -10.52 -1.88 10.87
N ASN A 422 -10.42 -1.15 11.98
CA ASN A 422 -10.50 0.31 11.99
C ASN A 422 -9.10 0.94 11.88
N PRO A 423 -8.95 2.10 11.23
CA PRO A 423 -7.66 2.80 11.18
C PRO A 423 -7.13 3.09 12.59
N ILE A 424 -5.85 2.78 12.85
CA ILE A 424 -5.22 3.10 14.14
C ILE A 424 -5.01 4.60 14.28
N LEU A 425 -4.73 5.29 13.17
CA LEU A 425 -4.42 6.72 13.13
C LEU A 425 -5.69 7.56 13.15
N THR A 426 -6.41 7.53 14.27
CA THR A 426 -7.55 8.42 14.55
C THR A 426 -7.13 9.55 15.49
N GLU A 427 -7.95 10.60 15.55
CA GLU A 427 -7.76 11.73 16.47
C GLU A 427 -7.68 11.28 17.95
N ASP A 428 -8.37 10.19 18.31
CA ASP A 428 -8.45 9.68 19.69
C ASP A 428 -7.37 8.63 20.05
N SER A 429 -6.55 8.19 19.08
CA SER A 429 -5.58 7.10 19.27
C SER A 429 -4.39 7.45 20.18
N GLY A 430 -4.20 8.75 20.41
CA GLY A 430 -3.03 9.33 21.08
C GLY A 430 -1.75 9.29 20.25
N TYR A 431 -1.78 8.78 19.01
CA TYR A 431 -0.65 8.85 18.09
C TYR A 431 -0.68 10.18 17.34
N THR A 432 0.38 10.96 17.49
CA THR A 432 0.55 12.25 16.84
C THR A 432 1.66 12.18 15.80
N TYR A 433 1.41 12.85 14.68
CA TYR A 433 2.38 13.04 13.62
C TYR A 433 3.13 14.35 13.81
N HIS A 434 4.45 14.28 13.98
CA HIS A 434 5.31 15.44 14.22
C HIS A 434 6.14 15.85 12.99
N GLY A 435 5.66 15.59 11.77
CA GLY A 435 6.34 16.04 10.55
C GLY A 435 7.60 15.25 10.17
N ASN A 436 8.00 14.24 10.94
CA ASN A 436 9.16 13.39 10.65
C ASN A 436 8.86 12.43 9.48
N LYS A 437 9.84 12.21 8.60
CA LYS A 437 9.75 11.27 7.48
C LYS A 437 11.07 10.58 7.25
N ILE A 438 11.00 9.29 6.94
CA ILE A 438 12.13 8.54 6.39
C ILE A 438 11.82 8.24 4.93
N HIS A 439 12.75 8.56 4.04
CA HIS A 439 12.65 8.17 2.64
C HIS A 439 13.63 7.04 2.35
N LEU A 440 13.20 6.04 1.57
CA LEU A 440 14.11 5.05 0.97
C LEU A 440 14.29 5.39 -0.50
N SER A 441 15.54 5.56 -0.91
CA SER A 441 15.92 5.87 -2.29
C SER A 441 16.51 4.63 -2.95
N ILE A 442 15.78 4.06 -3.89
CA ILE A 442 16.08 2.81 -4.58
C ILE A 442 16.34 3.12 -6.06
N ARG A 443 17.23 2.38 -6.72
CA ARG A 443 17.44 2.54 -8.16
C ARG A 443 16.13 2.29 -8.92
N GLN A 444 15.76 3.20 -9.83
CA GLN A 444 14.41 3.25 -10.42
C GLN A 444 13.97 1.91 -11.05
N ASP A 445 14.86 1.20 -11.74
CA ASP A 445 14.61 -0.11 -12.38
C ASP A 445 14.42 -1.28 -11.40
N GLN A 446 14.65 -1.04 -10.10
CA GLN A 446 14.57 -2.06 -9.05
C GLN A 446 13.49 -1.78 -7.99
N VAL A 447 12.70 -0.70 -8.15
CA VAL A 447 11.69 -0.29 -7.16
C VAL A 447 10.61 -1.36 -6.94
N GLU A 448 10.12 -2.02 -8.00
CA GLU A 448 9.14 -3.11 -7.87
C GLU A 448 9.72 -4.28 -7.08
N LYS A 449 10.93 -4.73 -7.46
CA LYS A 449 11.65 -5.80 -6.75
C LYS A 449 11.88 -5.44 -5.28
N ALA A 450 12.27 -4.20 -4.98
CA ALA A 450 12.45 -3.70 -3.62
C ALA A 450 11.11 -3.68 -2.87
N GLY A 451 10.03 -3.25 -3.51
CA GLY A 451 8.67 -3.32 -2.97
C GLY A 451 8.31 -4.73 -2.54
N ASP A 452 8.57 -5.74 -3.37
CA ASP A 452 8.28 -7.16 -3.03
C ASP A 452 9.12 -7.69 -1.87
N ILE A 453 10.35 -7.18 -1.70
CA ILE A 453 11.23 -7.55 -0.59
C ILE A 453 10.75 -6.91 0.70
N LEU A 454 10.38 -5.63 0.65
CA LEU A 454 10.03 -4.85 1.83
C LEU A 454 8.58 -5.02 2.25
N THR A 455 7.65 -5.37 1.36
CA THR A 455 6.22 -5.51 1.68
C THR A 455 5.99 -6.45 2.88
N PRO A 456 6.59 -7.66 2.96
CA PRO A 456 6.40 -8.54 4.11
C PRO A 456 6.80 -7.91 5.45
N LEU A 457 7.79 -7.02 5.44
CA LEU A 457 8.23 -6.28 6.62
C LEU A 457 7.32 -5.09 6.90
N LEU A 458 7.05 -4.26 5.88
CA LEU A 458 6.26 -3.03 6.01
C LEU A 458 4.81 -3.31 6.43
N LEU A 459 4.24 -4.43 5.98
CA LEU A 459 2.89 -4.87 6.37
C LEU A 459 2.87 -5.79 7.59
N SER A 460 4.03 -6.07 8.19
CA SER A 460 4.13 -6.83 9.44
C SER A 460 3.39 -6.09 10.56
N PRO A 461 2.69 -6.79 11.48
CA PRO A 461 2.16 -6.18 12.69
C PRO A 461 3.26 -5.54 13.57
N ASP A 462 4.51 -5.97 13.39
CA ASP A 462 5.66 -5.53 14.16
C ASP A 462 6.41 -4.35 13.54
N CYS A 463 6.01 -3.91 12.34
CA CYS A 463 6.52 -2.67 11.77
C CYS A 463 6.16 -1.49 12.71
N PRO A 464 7.10 -0.64 13.13
CA PRO A 464 6.80 0.48 14.00
C PRO A 464 6.11 1.64 13.25
N PHE A 465 6.15 1.64 11.91
CA PHE A 465 5.51 2.65 11.08
C PHE A 465 4.03 2.31 10.88
N LEU A 466 3.16 3.15 11.43
CA LEU A 466 1.70 3.01 11.30
C LEU A 466 1.17 3.49 9.94
N SER A 467 1.95 4.31 9.24
CA SER A 467 1.64 4.76 7.89
C SER A 467 2.91 4.81 7.04
N PHE A 468 2.78 4.41 5.79
CA PHE A 468 3.79 4.61 4.77
C PHE A 468 3.16 4.76 3.39
N LYS A 469 3.94 5.23 2.42
CA LYS A 469 3.51 5.25 1.01
C LYS A 469 4.64 4.81 0.09
N VAL A 470 4.25 4.30 -1.07
CA VAL A 470 5.15 3.87 -2.13
C VAL A 470 4.76 4.57 -3.42
N SER A 471 5.75 5.08 -4.13
CA SER A 471 5.60 5.66 -5.47
C SER A 471 5.19 4.60 -6.48
N ASN A 472 4.20 4.93 -7.29
CA ASN A 472 3.81 4.14 -8.44
C ASN A 472 4.55 4.68 -9.67
N LEU A 473 5.66 4.04 -10.06
CA LEU A 473 6.53 4.54 -11.11
C LEU A 473 5.82 4.70 -12.47
N GLN A 474 4.89 3.81 -12.79
CA GLN A 474 4.10 3.90 -14.02
C GLN A 474 3.20 5.15 -14.00
N ALA A 475 2.51 5.39 -12.88
CA ALA A 475 1.69 6.58 -12.69
C ALA A 475 2.56 7.85 -12.74
N THR A 476 3.72 7.84 -12.12
CA THR A 476 4.67 8.98 -12.10
C THR A 476 5.20 9.28 -13.51
N GLN A 477 5.54 8.26 -14.30
CA GLN A 477 5.95 8.45 -15.69
C GLN A 477 4.81 9.03 -16.55
N THR A 478 3.59 8.51 -16.37
CA THR A 478 2.38 9.05 -17.01
C THR A 478 2.17 10.51 -16.63
N ALA A 479 2.33 10.85 -15.35
CA ALA A 479 2.24 12.23 -14.85
C ALA A 479 3.21 13.15 -15.58
N ARG A 480 4.47 12.72 -15.70
CA ARG A 480 5.53 13.50 -16.37
C ARG A 480 5.23 13.74 -17.85
N GLN A 481 4.68 12.75 -18.54
CA GLN A 481 4.26 12.89 -19.93
C GLN A 481 3.12 13.90 -20.08
N ILE A 482 2.09 13.80 -19.22
CA ILE A 482 0.97 14.75 -19.19
C ILE A 482 1.47 16.18 -18.89
N ILE A 483 2.34 16.32 -17.90
CA ILE A 483 2.92 17.63 -17.52
C ILE A 483 3.74 18.21 -18.67
N SER A 484 4.57 17.39 -19.35
CA SER A 484 5.38 17.84 -20.48
C SER A 484 4.51 18.34 -21.64
N LYS A 485 3.45 17.60 -22.00
CA LYS A 485 2.50 18.07 -23.02
C LYS A 485 1.83 19.39 -22.63
N ARG A 486 1.40 19.53 -21.38
CA ARG A 486 0.80 20.77 -20.88
C ARG A 486 1.77 21.94 -20.85
N LEU A 487 3.06 21.67 -20.66
CA LEU A 487 4.09 22.70 -20.68
C LEU A 487 4.23 23.29 -22.09
N ASP A 488 4.20 22.44 -23.11
CA ASP A 488 4.26 22.85 -24.52
C ASP A 488 3.03 23.67 -24.92
N ASP A 489 1.85 23.31 -24.39
CA ASP A 489 0.57 23.96 -24.67
C ASP A 489 0.31 25.23 -23.82
N SER A 490 1.14 25.53 -22.81
CA SER A 490 0.84 26.59 -21.84
C SER A 490 1.32 27.98 -22.28
N PRO A 491 0.42 28.97 -22.48
CA PRO A 491 0.80 30.32 -22.88
C PRO A 491 1.29 31.20 -21.73
N SER A 492 1.04 30.82 -20.47
CA SER A 492 1.40 31.60 -19.28
C SER A 492 2.74 31.14 -18.69
N GLU A 493 3.65 32.09 -18.49
CA GLU A 493 4.96 31.87 -17.87
C GLU A 493 4.84 31.36 -16.43
N GLU A 494 3.90 31.89 -15.64
CA GLU A 494 3.64 31.45 -14.27
C GLU A 494 3.18 29.99 -14.24
N LYS A 495 2.27 29.62 -15.15
CA LYS A 495 1.80 28.24 -15.28
C LYS A 495 2.90 27.30 -15.74
N ARG A 496 3.79 27.76 -16.64
CA ARG A 496 4.96 26.98 -17.07
C ARG A 496 5.92 26.72 -15.91
N LYS A 497 6.21 27.74 -15.08
CA LYS A 497 7.02 27.57 -13.87
C LYS A 497 6.43 26.55 -12.91
N GLN A 498 5.12 26.58 -12.66
CA GLN A 498 4.47 25.59 -11.81
C GLN A 498 4.55 24.18 -12.41
N LEU A 499 4.32 24.03 -13.72
CA LEU A 499 4.44 22.74 -14.40
C LEU A 499 5.87 22.18 -14.36
N GLU A 500 6.90 23.03 -14.45
CA GLU A 500 8.29 22.61 -14.26
C GLU A 500 8.57 22.14 -12.83
N ILE A 501 8.04 22.84 -11.82
CA ILE A 501 8.11 22.41 -10.41
C ILE A 501 7.45 21.03 -10.25
N ASP A 502 6.24 20.85 -10.79
CA ASP A 502 5.51 19.59 -10.72
C ASP A 502 6.27 18.47 -11.43
N LYS A 503 6.84 18.74 -12.62
CA LYS A 503 7.67 17.79 -13.39
C LYS A 503 8.88 17.33 -12.57
N LYS A 504 9.59 18.25 -11.94
CA LYS A 504 10.71 17.96 -11.04
C LYS A 504 10.26 17.17 -9.81
N ALA A 505 9.08 17.45 -9.27
CA ALA A 505 8.55 16.71 -8.13
C ALA A 505 8.27 15.24 -8.49
N GLN A 506 7.73 15.00 -9.69
CA GLN A 506 7.56 13.64 -10.22
C GLN A 506 8.91 12.94 -10.50
N GLN A 507 9.91 13.69 -11.00
CA GLN A 507 11.26 13.17 -11.20
C GLN A 507 11.89 12.71 -9.88
N ARG A 508 11.85 13.59 -8.86
CA ARG A 508 12.42 13.33 -7.52
C ARG A 508 11.92 12.02 -6.93
N ILE A 509 10.63 11.72 -7.07
CA ILE A 509 9.98 10.52 -6.50
C ILE A 509 10.08 9.30 -7.42
N SER A 510 10.66 9.46 -8.62
CA SER A 510 11.00 8.35 -9.52
C SER A 510 12.44 7.89 -9.29
N ASP A 511 13.36 8.85 -9.19
CA ASP A 511 14.80 8.60 -9.11
C ASP A 511 15.23 8.25 -7.68
N GLY A 512 14.50 8.75 -6.68
CA GLY A 512 14.75 8.53 -5.26
C GLY A 512 13.49 8.69 -4.41
N ALA A 513 13.63 8.54 -3.09
CA ALA A 513 12.55 8.69 -2.12
C ALA A 513 11.22 8.01 -2.51
N GLN A 514 11.29 6.85 -3.16
CA GLN A 514 10.12 6.15 -3.68
C GLN A 514 9.27 5.56 -2.56
N ILE A 515 9.88 5.26 -1.42
CA ILE A 515 9.15 4.82 -0.22
C ILE A 515 9.29 5.91 0.82
N THR A 516 8.17 6.33 1.41
CA THR A 516 8.15 7.28 2.54
C THR A 516 7.51 6.60 3.74
N LEU A 517 8.23 6.54 4.85
CA LEU A 517 7.78 6.01 6.13
C LEU A 517 7.48 7.16 7.08
N TYR A 518 6.35 7.12 7.78
CA TYR A 518 5.91 8.18 8.69
C TYR A 518 5.98 7.67 10.14
N PRO A 519 6.93 8.16 10.95
CA PRO A 519 6.95 7.88 12.38
C PRO A 519 5.77 8.58 13.07
N TYR A 520 4.97 7.81 13.79
CA TYR A 520 3.94 8.30 14.70
C TYR A 520 4.34 7.95 16.13
N THR A 521 4.10 8.85 17.07
CA THR A 521 4.48 8.65 18.47
C THR A 521 3.39 9.18 19.37
N LYS A 522 3.31 8.64 20.58
CA LYS A 522 2.48 9.19 21.65
C LYS A 522 3.23 10.26 22.46
N ASP A 523 4.53 10.35 22.26
CA ASP A 523 5.43 11.24 22.99
C ASP A 523 6.23 12.11 22.02
N GLU A 524 6.18 13.43 22.20
CA GLU A 524 6.72 14.40 21.24
C GLU A 524 8.24 14.33 21.11
N ASP A 525 8.90 13.87 22.17
CA ASP A 525 10.36 13.77 22.27
C ASP A 525 10.92 12.45 21.71
N PHE A 526 10.04 11.52 21.32
CA PHE A 526 10.40 10.18 20.83
C PHE A 526 11.29 9.37 21.79
N THR A 527 11.26 9.67 23.09
CA THR A 527 12.07 8.98 24.11
C THR A 527 11.64 7.52 24.34
N GLY A 528 10.40 7.18 23.99
CA GLY A 528 9.90 5.80 23.87
C GLY A 528 9.59 5.44 22.43
N GLY A 529 10.33 4.48 21.83
CA GLY A 529 10.01 3.95 20.50
C GLY A 529 11.07 4.18 19.42
N VAL A 530 12.04 5.08 19.63
CA VAL A 530 13.03 5.42 18.58
C VAL A 530 13.98 4.27 18.24
N GLN A 531 14.25 3.39 19.21
CA GLN A 531 15.11 2.22 19.00
C GLN A 531 14.43 1.23 18.05
N GLU A 532 13.13 1.04 18.17
CA GLU A 532 12.31 0.21 17.31
C GLU A 532 12.28 0.75 15.88
N TYR A 533 12.14 2.07 15.70
CA TYR A 533 12.30 2.71 14.40
C TYR A 533 13.70 2.50 13.81
N ASN A 534 14.76 2.70 14.59
CA ASN A 534 16.14 2.51 14.14
C ASN A 534 16.41 1.07 13.70
N PHE A 535 16.04 0.11 14.55
CA PHE A 535 16.15 -1.32 14.28
C PHE A 535 15.44 -1.67 12.98
N PHE A 536 14.19 -1.23 12.84
CA PHE A 536 13.40 -1.57 11.66
C PHE A 536 13.98 -0.94 10.39
N ILE A 537 14.45 0.31 10.41
CA ILE A 537 15.12 0.92 9.25
C ILE A 537 16.39 0.14 8.87
N LYS A 538 17.21 -0.27 9.84
CA LYS A 538 18.39 -1.11 9.61
C LYS A 538 18.03 -2.46 9.00
N LEU A 539 16.91 -3.05 9.42
CA LEU A 539 16.41 -4.29 8.83
C LEU A 539 16.02 -4.08 7.35
N LEU A 540 15.33 -2.98 7.02
CA LEU A 540 15.00 -2.64 5.63
C LEU A 540 16.28 -2.45 4.78
N GLU A 541 17.29 -1.73 5.31
CA GLU A 541 18.60 -1.58 4.68
C GLU A 541 19.26 -2.93 4.40
N GLN A 542 19.34 -3.81 5.40
CA GLN A 542 19.95 -5.13 5.27
C GLN A 542 19.25 -6.00 4.22
N GLU A 543 17.92 -6.01 4.17
CA GLU A 543 17.17 -6.79 3.19
C GLU A 543 17.35 -6.25 1.75
N LEU A 544 17.43 -4.93 1.58
CA LEU A 544 17.74 -4.32 0.28
C LEU A 544 19.14 -4.70 -0.18
N GLU A 545 20.13 -4.61 0.70
CA GLU A 545 21.52 -4.99 0.40
C GLU A 545 21.66 -6.49 0.09
N ALA A 546 21.07 -7.35 0.92
CA ALA A 546 21.10 -8.80 0.75
C ALA A 546 20.47 -9.24 -0.58
N ALA A 547 19.45 -8.52 -1.04
CA ALA A 547 18.82 -8.76 -2.33
C ALA A 547 19.55 -8.12 -3.52
N GLY A 548 20.67 -7.44 -3.29
CA GLY A 548 21.49 -6.77 -4.31
C GLY A 548 20.79 -5.55 -4.93
N ILE A 549 19.86 -4.93 -4.20
CA ILE A 549 19.25 -3.67 -4.63
C ILE A 549 20.32 -2.57 -4.58
N GLN A 550 20.31 -1.69 -5.57
CA GLN A 550 21.21 -0.54 -5.65
C GLN A 550 20.50 0.71 -5.13
N PRO A 551 21.21 1.60 -4.42
CA PRO A 551 20.64 2.86 -3.96
C PRO A 551 20.26 3.74 -5.15
N GLY A 552 19.18 4.51 -4.98
CA GLY A 552 18.73 5.54 -5.91
C GLY A 552 19.30 6.92 -5.57
N ASP A 553 18.75 7.95 -6.18
CA ASP A 553 19.19 9.32 -5.96
C ASP A 553 18.70 9.84 -4.60
N ILE A 554 19.62 10.13 -3.69
CA ILE A 554 19.27 10.75 -2.40
C ILE A 554 18.74 12.16 -2.66
N PRO A 555 17.50 12.50 -2.22
CA PRO A 555 17.00 13.84 -2.40
C PRO A 555 17.87 14.84 -1.65
N LYS A 556 18.29 15.92 -2.32
CA LYS A 556 19.07 17.01 -1.72
C LYS A 556 18.39 17.67 -0.51
N SER A 557 17.09 17.45 -0.36
CA SER A 557 16.29 17.99 0.72
C SER A 557 16.34 17.20 2.03
N ASP A 558 17.05 16.07 2.00
CA ASP A 558 17.10 15.11 3.08
C ASP A 558 18.55 15.03 3.60
N VAL A 559 18.70 14.54 4.82
CA VAL A 559 20.01 14.22 5.41
C VAL A 559 20.17 12.71 5.52
N GLY A 560 21.35 12.20 5.17
CA GLY A 560 21.66 10.78 5.28
C GLY A 560 21.75 10.31 6.73
N LEU A 561 21.42 9.04 6.97
CA LEU A 561 21.59 8.38 8.26
C LEU A 561 22.93 7.63 8.29
N GLU A 562 23.64 7.68 9.43
CA GLU A 562 24.98 7.10 9.55
C GLU A 562 24.97 5.59 9.24
N GLY A 563 25.79 5.17 8.27
CA GLY A 563 25.92 3.77 7.84
C GLY A 563 24.80 3.25 6.93
N MET A 564 23.84 4.09 6.53
CA MET A 564 22.70 3.71 5.67
C MET A 564 22.92 4.18 4.24
N LYS A 565 22.52 3.36 3.26
CA LYS A 565 22.68 3.65 1.82
C LYS A 565 21.38 4.09 1.15
N PHE A 566 20.23 3.63 1.63
CA PHE A 566 18.92 3.90 1.04
C PHE A 566 18.14 4.94 1.84
N ALA A 567 18.23 4.87 3.17
CA ALA A 567 17.42 5.62 4.12
C ALA A 567 17.97 7.02 4.39
N THR A 568 17.11 8.01 4.19
CA THR A 568 17.39 9.42 4.47
C THR A 568 16.28 10.02 5.32
N PHE A 569 16.62 10.99 6.16
CA PHE A 569 15.67 11.66 7.03
C PHE A 569 15.28 13.03 6.47
N ARG A 570 14.01 13.36 6.63
CA ARG A 570 13.46 14.70 6.40
C ARG A 570 12.42 15.05 7.47
N HIS A 571 12.31 16.33 7.78
CA HIS A 571 11.19 16.91 8.51
C HIS A 571 10.38 17.84 7.59
N GLU A 572 9.08 18.03 7.84
CA GLU A 572 8.21 18.92 7.03
C GLU A 572 8.63 20.38 7.04
N ASP A 573 9.13 20.89 8.17
CA ASP A 573 9.79 22.21 8.26
C ASP A 573 11.06 22.36 7.39
N GLY A 574 11.67 21.27 6.94
CA GLY A 574 12.83 21.30 6.07
C GLY A 574 12.44 21.76 4.66
N SER A 575 13.38 22.40 3.95
CA SER A 575 13.14 22.91 2.61
C SER A 575 13.16 21.80 1.55
N ARG A 576 12.33 21.92 0.50
CA ARG A 576 12.47 21.14 -0.75
C ARG A 576 13.52 21.71 -1.71
N GLY A 577 13.86 22.99 -1.57
CA GLY A 577 14.75 23.75 -2.44
C GLY A 577 14.03 24.77 -3.33
N GLU A 578 14.77 25.79 -3.79
CA GLU A 578 14.26 26.87 -4.64
C GLU A 578 13.61 26.37 -5.93
N GLU A 579 14.12 25.28 -6.48
CA GLU A 579 13.57 24.61 -7.65
C GLU A 579 12.16 24.04 -7.44
N PHE A 580 11.66 24.03 -6.20
CA PHE A 580 10.29 23.68 -5.80
C PHE A 580 9.52 24.86 -5.19
N GLY A 581 10.03 26.09 -5.34
CA GLY A 581 9.43 27.31 -4.77
C GLY A 581 9.64 27.46 -3.26
N ASP A 582 10.65 26.80 -2.70
CA ASP A 582 10.98 26.82 -1.27
C ASP A 582 12.28 27.60 -1.01
N LYS A 583 12.73 27.66 0.25
CA LYS A 583 14.02 28.27 0.64
C LYS A 583 15.21 27.52 0.00
N PRO A 584 16.37 28.17 -0.22
CA PRO A 584 17.58 27.48 -0.67
C PRO A 584 17.94 26.27 0.18
N LEU A 585 18.38 25.20 -0.48
CA LEU A 585 19.04 24.09 0.20
C LEU A 585 20.46 24.50 0.58
N GLY A 586 20.95 23.99 1.70
CA GLY A 586 22.29 24.28 2.16
C GLY A 586 22.51 23.80 3.59
N LYS A 587 23.68 24.15 4.14
CA LYS A 587 24.10 23.74 5.47
C LYS A 587 23.07 24.09 6.56
N GLU A 588 22.39 25.23 6.46
CA GLU A 588 21.35 25.62 7.41
C GLU A 588 20.16 24.64 7.43
N ASN A 589 19.77 24.11 6.27
CA ASN A 589 18.72 23.10 6.18
C ASN A 589 19.20 21.77 6.78
N ASP A 590 20.43 21.35 6.47
CA ASP A 590 21.01 20.14 7.04
C ASP A 590 21.14 20.23 8.56
N ASP A 591 21.62 21.36 9.07
CA ASP A 591 21.77 21.62 10.50
C ASP A 591 20.39 21.65 11.19
N LEU A 592 19.38 22.26 10.54
CA LEU A 592 17.99 22.21 11.00
C LEU A 592 17.48 20.77 11.11
N LEU A 593 17.65 19.96 10.05
CA LEU A 593 17.19 18.57 10.04
C LEU A 593 17.92 17.72 11.07
N LYS A 594 19.26 17.85 11.17
CA LYS A 594 20.08 17.15 12.15
C LYS A 594 19.80 17.58 13.59
N SER A 595 19.27 18.80 13.79
CA SER A 595 18.87 19.29 15.11
C SER A 595 17.59 18.66 15.64
N LYS A 596 16.77 18.02 14.78
CA LYS A 596 15.47 17.47 15.17
C LYS A 596 15.65 16.34 16.20
N PRO A 597 14.84 16.32 17.28
CA PRO A 597 14.95 15.32 18.34
C PRO A 597 14.94 13.89 17.81
N PHE A 598 14.00 13.58 16.91
CA PHE A 598 13.90 12.26 16.28
C PHE A 598 15.19 11.87 15.53
N TYR A 599 15.80 12.77 14.77
CA TYR A 599 17.06 12.48 14.06
C TYR A 599 18.21 12.23 15.03
N LYS A 600 18.37 13.07 16.06
CA LYS A 600 19.44 12.89 17.06
C LYS A 600 19.31 11.57 17.80
N ALA A 601 18.08 11.21 18.17
CA ALA A 601 17.77 9.96 18.83
C ALA A 601 18.03 8.75 17.91
N LEU A 602 17.65 8.86 16.63
CA LEU A 602 17.89 7.82 15.61
C LEU A 602 19.38 7.56 15.35
N THR A 603 20.20 8.61 15.42
CA THR A 603 21.65 8.56 15.14
C THR A 603 22.53 8.44 16.38
N GLY A 604 21.94 8.39 17.58
CA GLY A 604 22.68 8.28 18.84
C GLY A 604 23.58 9.49 19.15
N GLN A 605 23.22 10.68 18.65
CA GLN A 605 24.00 11.90 18.91
C GLN A 605 23.78 12.47 20.32
N ASP A 606 22.61 12.25 20.94
CA ASP A 606 22.34 12.72 22.31
C ASP A 606 23.13 11.94 23.38
N ASN A 607 23.32 10.62 23.21
CA ASN A 607 24.02 9.80 24.20
C ASN A 607 25.54 10.05 24.26
N ARG A 608 26.15 10.61 23.20
CA ARG A 608 27.59 10.92 23.19
C ARG A 608 27.93 12.22 23.94
N GLN A 609 26.96 13.12 24.15
CA GLN A 609 27.19 14.40 24.84
C GLN A 609 27.00 14.32 26.36
N GLN A 610 26.34 13.29 26.89
CA GLN A 610 26.16 13.10 28.34
C GLN A 610 27.27 12.27 29.00
N ILE A 611 28.19 11.68 28.22
CA ILE A 611 29.25 10.79 28.70
C ILE A 611 30.63 11.50 28.76
N ASN A 612 30.72 12.75 28.31
CA ASN A 612 31.88 13.63 28.50
C ASN A 612 31.51 14.75 29.47
#